data_AF-A0A533WZT7-F1
#
_entry.id   AF-A0A533WZT7-F1
#
_cell.length_a   1.000
_cell.length_b   1.000
_cell.length_c   1.000
_cell.angle_alpha   90.00
_cell.angle_beta   90.00
_cell.angle_gamma   90.00
#
_symmetry.space_group_name_H-M   'P 1'
#
loop_
_entity.id
_entity.type
_entity.pdbx_description
1 polymer ?
#
loop_
_entity_poly.entity_id
_entity_poly.type
_entity_poly.pdbx_seq_one_letter_code
_entity_poly.pdbx_strand_id
1 'polypeptide(L)'
;MHKRTDLFKIQEKAGRACATFFAAMGALTDYMETRPVASGIVPRFDRQFLMLESTALSYMISASQRDDDFLVKIVDTLAKMKYPHDIRGGFEIAEKYARKVANAIESIQESIVKLDNIAHAPSTIELSSNMVVNFVLGSSGKPAAMVYKFKNDIKSYVVSIRGSSDCKVHLGRLTNEIASELGGSGGGHERACGAVIPKDRLEEFIKALDSRID
;
A
#
# COMPACT_ATOMS: atom_id res chain seq x y z
N MET A 1 -48.78 10.70 -5.54
CA MET A 1 -48.00 9.57 -6.07
C MET A 1 -46.71 10.01 -6.80
N HIS A 2 -46.69 11.13 -7.53
CA HIS A 2 -45.50 11.66 -8.23
C HIS A 2 -44.29 12.01 -7.32
N LYS A 3 -44.50 12.69 -6.18
CA LYS A 3 -43.39 13.10 -5.27
C LYS A 3 -42.57 11.94 -4.66
N ARG A 4 -43.17 10.75 -4.47
CA ARG A 4 -42.45 9.58 -3.91
C ARG A 4 -41.45 9.02 -4.93
N THR A 5 -41.84 8.97 -6.20
CA THR A 5 -41.01 8.45 -7.30
C THR A 5 -39.77 9.31 -7.55
N ASP A 6 -39.86 10.62 -7.34
CA ASP A 6 -38.72 11.54 -7.48
C ASP A 6 -37.72 11.42 -6.32
N LEU A 7 -38.21 11.23 -5.09
CA LEU A 7 -37.38 10.95 -3.91
C LEU A 7 -36.59 9.64 -4.07
N PHE A 8 -37.22 8.58 -4.58
CA PHE A 8 -36.53 7.32 -4.86
C PHE A 8 -35.43 7.50 -5.92
N LYS A 9 -35.70 8.23 -7.02
CA LYS A 9 -34.68 8.51 -8.05
C LYS A 9 -33.54 9.39 -7.54
N ILE A 10 -33.81 10.33 -6.64
CA ILE A 10 -32.78 11.18 -6.00
C ILE A 10 -31.92 10.32 -5.06
N GLN A 11 -32.53 9.46 -4.24
CA GLN A 11 -31.82 8.52 -3.37
C GLN A 11 -30.99 7.51 -4.16
N GLU A 12 -31.50 7.02 -5.29
CA GLU A 12 -30.78 6.11 -6.18
C GLU A 12 -29.57 6.80 -6.84
N LYS A 13 -29.73 8.05 -7.28
CA LYS A 13 -28.61 8.85 -7.81
C LYS A 13 -27.57 9.18 -6.74
N ALA A 14 -28.00 9.54 -5.53
CA ALA A 14 -27.12 9.81 -4.40
C ALA A 14 -26.36 8.55 -3.95
N GLY A 15 -27.05 7.41 -3.87
CA GLY A 15 -26.44 6.11 -3.60
C GLY A 15 -25.42 5.73 -4.67
N ARG A 16 -25.74 5.93 -5.95
CA ARG A 16 -24.80 5.66 -7.04
C ARG A 16 -23.57 6.56 -6.98
N ALA A 17 -23.71 7.83 -6.59
CA ALA A 17 -22.60 8.75 -6.41
C ALA A 17 -21.67 8.31 -5.26
N CYS A 18 -22.24 7.91 -4.11
CA CYS A 18 -21.47 7.46 -2.95
C CYS A 18 -20.77 6.10 -3.19
N ALA A 19 -21.42 5.15 -3.87
CA ALA A 19 -20.76 3.90 -4.30
C ALA A 19 -19.59 4.16 -5.26
N THR A 20 -19.76 5.11 -6.18
CA THR A 20 -18.70 5.53 -7.11
C THR A 20 -17.55 6.20 -6.35
N PHE A 21 -17.84 6.95 -5.29
CA PHE A 21 -16.84 7.56 -4.41
C PHE A 21 -16.02 6.48 -3.69
N PHE A 22 -16.66 5.46 -3.10
CA PHE A 22 -15.95 4.34 -2.46
C PHE A 22 -15.07 3.57 -3.43
N ALA A 23 -15.53 3.36 -4.68
CA ALA A 23 -14.71 2.76 -5.72
C ALA A 23 -13.48 3.64 -6.07
N ALA A 24 -13.65 4.96 -6.11
CA ALA A 24 -12.55 5.90 -6.30
C ALA A 24 -11.56 5.86 -5.14
N MET A 25 -12.05 5.75 -3.90
CA MET A 25 -11.21 5.64 -2.70
C MET A 25 -10.36 4.38 -2.74
N GLY A 26 -10.98 3.23 -3.03
CA GLY A 26 -10.26 1.95 -3.16
C GLY A 26 -9.21 2.00 -4.26
N ALA A 27 -9.55 2.55 -5.43
CA ALA A 27 -8.59 2.73 -6.52
C ALA A 27 -7.40 3.62 -6.11
N LEU A 28 -7.64 4.67 -5.32
CA LEU A 28 -6.59 5.56 -4.83
C LEU A 28 -5.67 4.85 -3.82
N THR A 29 -6.22 4.10 -2.87
CA THR A 29 -5.42 3.41 -1.84
C THR A 29 -4.65 2.21 -2.39
N ASP A 30 -5.13 1.62 -3.48
CA ASP A 30 -4.47 0.50 -4.18
C ASP A 30 -3.51 0.96 -5.29
N TYR A 31 -3.28 2.27 -5.46
CA TYR A 31 -2.43 2.85 -6.52
C TYR A 31 -2.89 2.46 -7.94
N MET A 32 -4.20 2.32 -8.12
CA MET A 32 -4.84 1.92 -9.37
C MET A 32 -5.59 3.07 -10.06
N GLU A 33 -5.44 4.31 -9.61
CA GLU A 33 -6.16 5.49 -10.12
C GLU A 33 -5.90 5.78 -11.60
N THR A 34 -4.83 5.23 -12.17
CA THR A 34 -4.46 5.35 -13.60
C THR A 34 -5.02 4.21 -14.47
N ARG A 35 -5.61 3.16 -13.88
CA ARG A 35 -6.17 2.02 -14.61
C ARG A 35 -7.47 2.41 -15.34
N PRO A 36 -7.85 1.73 -16.45
CA PRO A 36 -8.87 2.21 -17.38
C PRO A 36 -10.23 2.62 -16.77
N VAL A 37 -10.68 1.92 -15.73
CA VAL A 37 -11.95 2.24 -15.05
C VAL A 37 -11.76 3.39 -14.06
N ALA A 38 -10.70 3.34 -13.25
CA ALA A 38 -10.45 4.34 -12.21
C ALA A 38 -10.10 5.71 -12.79
N SER A 39 -9.38 5.75 -13.92
CA SER A 39 -8.99 6.99 -14.59
C SER A 39 -10.18 7.82 -15.07
N GLY A 40 -11.33 7.18 -15.33
CA GLY A 40 -12.59 7.84 -15.67
C GLY A 40 -13.44 8.25 -14.45
N ILE A 41 -13.15 7.72 -13.26
CA ILE A 41 -13.96 7.90 -12.05
C ILE A 41 -13.31 8.87 -11.07
N VAL A 42 -12.01 8.70 -10.76
CA VAL A 42 -11.28 9.50 -9.77
C VAL A 42 -11.38 11.01 -10.05
N PRO A 43 -11.24 11.50 -11.30
CA PRO A 43 -11.33 12.94 -11.58
C PRO A 43 -12.73 13.56 -11.39
N ARG A 44 -13.76 12.75 -11.11
CA ARG A 44 -15.14 13.25 -10.91
C ARG A 44 -15.38 13.84 -9.52
N PHE A 45 -14.46 13.62 -8.60
CA PHE A 45 -14.56 14.06 -7.21
C PHE A 45 -13.55 15.13 -6.89
N ASP A 46 -13.84 15.93 -5.87
CA ASP A 46 -12.83 16.82 -5.29
C ASP A 46 -11.64 15.99 -4.79
N ARG A 47 -10.44 16.36 -5.25
CA ARG A 47 -9.24 15.57 -5.03
C ARG A 47 -8.83 15.56 -3.55
N GLN A 48 -8.96 16.69 -2.86
CA GLN A 48 -8.55 16.80 -1.45
C GLN A 48 -9.48 16.00 -0.56
N PHE A 49 -10.79 16.11 -0.80
CA PHE A 49 -11.81 15.34 -0.09
C PHE A 49 -11.63 13.83 -0.32
N LEU A 50 -11.45 13.40 -1.58
CA LEU A 50 -11.19 12.00 -1.89
C LEU A 50 -9.94 11.49 -1.16
N MET A 51 -8.83 12.24 -1.19
CA MET A 51 -7.59 11.87 -0.51
C MET A 51 -7.76 11.78 1.01
N LEU A 52 -8.45 12.74 1.63
CA LEU A 52 -8.70 12.76 3.07
C LEU A 52 -9.50 11.52 3.51
N GLU A 53 -10.67 11.29 2.89
CA GLU A 53 -11.54 10.17 3.24
C GLU A 53 -10.85 8.82 2.99
N SER A 54 -10.16 8.69 1.85
CA SER A 54 -9.43 7.46 1.49
C SER A 54 -8.33 7.13 2.50
N THR A 55 -7.52 8.13 2.85
CA THR A 55 -6.41 7.95 3.78
C THR A 55 -6.91 7.68 5.18
N ALA A 56 -7.90 8.44 5.65
CA ALA A 56 -8.50 8.25 6.96
C ALA A 56 -9.08 6.84 7.10
N LEU A 57 -9.85 6.37 6.11
CA LEU A 57 -10.40 5.01 6.10
C LEU A 57 -9.29 3.94 6.11
N SER A 58 -8.26 4.09 5.27
CA SER A 58 -7.13 3.16 5.21
C SER A 58 -6.39 3.05 6.56
N TYR A 59 -6.21 4.19 7.24
CA TYR A 59 -5.58 4.23 8.56
C TYR A 59 -6.46 3.65 9.66
N MET A 60 -7.78 3.92 9.62
CA MET A 60 -8.76 3.29 10.51
C MET A 60 -8.70 1.76 10.39
N ILE A 61 -8.76 1.22 9.18
CA ILE A 61 -8.68 -0.22 8.92
C ILE A 61 -7.34 -0.79 9.41
N SER A 62 -6.23 -0.11 9.10
CA SER A 62 -4.88 -0.57 9.47
C SER A 62 -4.64 -0.59 10.98
N ALA A 63 -5.21 0.38 11.71
CA ALA A 63 -5.10 0.46 13.16
C ALA A 63 -5.98 -0.56 13.89
N SER A 64 -7.11 -0.96 13.28
CA SER A 64 -8.16 -1.76 13.90
C SER A 64 -8.20 -3.22 13.41
N GLN A 65 -7.11 -3.75 12.83
CA GLN A 65 -7.04 -5.13 12.31
C GLN A 65 -7.33 -6.25 13.34
N ARG A 66 -7.35 -5.93 14.63
CA ARG A 66 -7.67 -6.86 15.73
C ARG A 66 -8.91 -6.44 16.52
N ASP A 67 -9.67 -5.48 16.00
CA ASP A 67 -10.87 -4.91 16.62
C ASP A 67 -12.05 -5.14 15.67
N ASP A 68 -12.60 -6.35 15.72
CA ASP A 68 -13.67 -6.80 14.83
C ASP A 68 -14.92 -5.92 14.96
N ASP A 69 -15.24 -5.47 16.18
CA ASP A 69 -16.38 -4.59 16.46
C ASP A 69 -16.21 -3.25 15.74
N PHE A 70 -15.01 -2.67 15.77
CA PHE A 70 -14.74 -1.43 15.04
C PHE A 70 -14.74 -1.66 13.52
N LEU A 71 -14.21 -2.77 13.02
CA LEU A 71 -14.28 -3.10 11.59
C LEU A 71 -15.73 -3.26 11.11
N VAL A 72 -16.59 -3.91 11.88
CA VAL A 72 -18.03 -4.01 11.59
C VAL A 72 -18.67 -2.62 11.58
N LYS A 73 -18.31 -1.74 12.52
CA LYS A 73 -18.80 -0.35 12.55
C LYS A 73 -18.42 0.44 11.30
N ILE A 74 -17.20 0.25 10.77
CA ILE A 74 -16.80 0.83 9.48
C ILE A 74 -17.76 0.36 8.38
N VAL A 75 -17.94 -0.95 8.25
CA VAL A 75 -18.81 -1.56 7.23
C VAL A 75 -20.25 -1.04 7.35
N ASP A 76 -20.82 -1.02 8.55
CA ASP A 76 -22.17 -0.54 8.81
C ASP A 76 -22.37 0.94 8.45
N THR A 77 -21.33 1.75 8.60
CA THR A 77 -21.36 3.17 8.27
C THR A 77 -21.33 3.35 6.75
N LEU A 78 -20.39 2.70 6.07
CA LEU A 78 -20.27 2.76 4.60
C LEU A 78 -21.49 2.17 3.90
N ALA A 79 -22.06 1.07 4.41
CA ALA A 79 -23.28 0.45 3.86
C ALA A 79 -24.50 1.36 3.94
N LYS A 80 -24.51 2.34 4.84
CA LYS A 80 -25.53 3.40 4.94
C LYS A 80 -25.23 4.60 4.03
N MET A 81 -24.27 4.47 3.12
CA MET A 81 -23.83 5.51 2.18
C MET A 81 -23.33 6.77 2.89
N LYS A 82 -22.69 6.57 4.05
CA LYS A 82 -22.02 7.61 4.84
C LYS A 82 -20.52 7.60 4.59
N TYR A 83 -19.86 8.72 4.82
CA TYR A 83 -18.43 8.86 4.57
C TYR A 83 -17.60 8.34 5.75
N PRO A 84 -16.31 8.06 5.54
CA PRO A 84 -15.39 7.72 6.64
C PRO A 84 -15.39 8.72 7.81
N HIS A 85 -15.53 10.03 7.56
CA HIS A 85 -15.65 11.02 8.64
C HIS A 85 -16.90 10.86 9.52
N ASP A 86 -17.94 10.17 9.07
CA ASP A 86 -19.12 9.87 9.89
C ASP A 86 -18.87 8.72 10.90
N ILE A 87 -17.74 8.02 10.78
CA ILE A 87 -17.36 6.94 11.70
C ILE A 87 -16.89 7.56 13.01
N ARG A 88 -17.77 7.59 14.01
CA ARG A 88 -17.47 8.14 15.34
C ARG A 88 -16.18 7.54 15.93
N GLY A 89 -15.22 8.37 16.32
CA GLY A 89 -13.92 7.93 16.85
C GLY A 89 -12.90 7.55 15.78
N GLY A 90 -13.29 7.56 14.49
CA GLY A 90 -12.46 7.08 13.38
C GLY A 90 -11.29 8.01 13.09
N PHE A 91 -11.50 9.33 13.07
CA PHE A 91 -10.43 10.29 12.81
C PHE A 91 -9.40 10.33 13.95
N GLU A 92 -9.81 10.10 15.19
CA GLU A 92 -8.89 9.96 16.33
C GLU A 92 -8.02 8.70 16.20
N ILE A 93 -8.58 7.60 15.68
CA ILE A 93 -7.82 6.38 15.36
C ILE A 93 -6.85 6.65 14.20
N ALA A 94 -7.31 7.32 13.14
CA ALA A 94 -6.49 7.67 11.99
C ALA A 94 -5.32 8.58 12.40
N GLU A 95 -5.55 9.57 13.26
CA GLU A 95 -4.50 10.44 13.80
C GLU A 95 -3.44 9.65 14.58
N LYS A 96 -3.85 8.75 15.49
CA LYS A 96 -2.92 7.90 16.23
C LYS A 96 -2.08 7.03 15.29
N TYR A 97 -2.69 6.47 14.26
CA TYR A 97 -1.98 5.71 13.25
C TYR A 97 -1.00 6.58 12.44
N ALA A 98 -1.40 7.80 12.06
CA ALA A 98 -0.52 8.75 11.38
C ALA A 98 0.74 9.08 12.22
N ARG A 99 0.59 9.26 13.54
CA ARG A 99 1.73 9.42 14.46
C ARG A 99 2.62 8.18 14.50
N LYS A 100 2.03 6.97 14.52
CA LYS A 100 2.79 5.70 14.42
C LYS A 100 3.60 5.65 13.12
N VAL A 101 3.00 6.06 12.00
CA VAL A 101 3.66 6.12 10.69
C VAL A 101 4.83 7.12 10.70
N ALA A 102 4.64 8.31 11.26
CA ALA A 102 5.70 9.32 11.34
C ALA A 102 6.92 8.85 12.16
N ASN A 103 6.67 8.27 13.34
CA ASN A 103 7.73 7.72 14.19
C ASN A 103 8.46 6.56 13.51
N ALA A 104 7.71 5.72 12.80
CA ALA A 104 8.28 4.59 12.06
C ALA A 104 9.20 5.06 10.92
N ILE A 105 8.79 6.09 10.19
CA ILE A 105 9.56 6.71 9.12
C ILE A 105 10.92 7.21 9.63
N GLU A 106 10.94 7.87 10.78
CA GLU A 106 12.17 8.35 11.42
C GLU A 106 13.13 7.20 11.72
N SER A 107 12.64 6.11 12.31
CA SER A 107 13.45 4.92 12.59
C SER A 107 13.92 4.18 11.33
N ILE A 108 13.11 4.14 10.27
CA ILE A 108 13.52 3.48 9.01
C ILE A 108 14.67 4.26 8.36
N GLN A 109 14.59 5.60 8.35
CA GLN A 109 15.58 6.49 7.73
C GLN A 109 17.01 6.16 8.16
N GLU A 110 17.22 5.88 9.44
CA GLU A 110 18.54 5.55 10.02
C GLU A 110 19.08 4.17 9.56
N SER A 111 18.20 3.28 9.13
CA SER A 111 18.52 1.90 8.73
C SER A 111 18.69 1.71 7.22
N ILE A 112 18.46 2.76 6.42
CA ILE A 112 18.55 2.67 4.96
C ILE A 112 20.02 2.55 4.52
N VAL A 113 20.32 1.45 3.85
CA VAL A 113 21.59 1.26 3.13
C VAL A 113 21.36 1.58 1.66
N LYS A 114 22.19 2.45 1.09
CA LYS A 114 22.16 2.81 -0.33
C LYS A 114 23.33 2.13 -1.04
N LEU A 115 23.02 1.41 -2.12
CA LEU A 115 23.98 0.81 -3.05
C LEU A 115 23.96 1.59 -4.37
N ASP A 116 24.50 1.03 -5.46
CA ASP A 116 24.62 1.74 -6.73
C ASP A 116 23.24 1.95 -7.37
N ASN A 117 22.43 0.89 -7.44
CA ASN A 117 21.14 0.86 -8.13
C ASN A 117 19.94 0.66 -7.20
N ILE A 118 20.18 0.13 -5.99
CA ILE A 118 19.12 -0.07 -4.99
C ILE A 118 19.37 0.62 -3.67
N ALA A 119 18.30 0.81 -2.91
CA ALA A 119 18.38 1.01 -1.47
C ALA A 119 17.64 -0.10 -0.73
N HIS A 120 18.11 -0.47 0.46
CA HIS A 120 17.44 -1.48 1.25
C HIS A 120 17.45 -1.23 2.75
N ALA A 121 16.45 -1.77 3.44
CA ALA A 121 16.33 -1.69 4.90
C ALA A 121 15.64 -2.93 5.49
N PRO A 122 16.00 -3.36 6.71
CA PRO A 122 15.22 -4.35 7.44
C PRO A 122 13.86 -3.77 7.87
N SER A 123 12.79 -4.55 7.73
CA SER A 123 11.45 -4.19 8.20
C SER A 123 11.28 -4.58 9.67
N THR A 124 11.83 -3.76 10.57
CA THR A 124 11.74 -3.95 12.03
C THR A 124 10.46 -3.40 12.64
N ILE A 125 9.66 -2.67 11.86
CA ILE A 125 8.50 -1.90 12.36
C ILE A 125 7.18 -2.56 11.98
N GLU A 126 6.16 -2.38 12.81
CA GLU A 126 4.78 -2.80 12.56
C GLU A 126 4.03 -1.86 11.59
N LEU A 127 4.59 -1.69 10.40
CA LEU A 127 3.94 -1.09 9.24
C LEU A 127 3.84 -2.11 8.11
N SER A 128 2.97 -1.84 7.13
CA SER A 128 2.91 -2.67 5.93
C SER A 128 4.21 -2.56 5.14
N SER A 129 4.72 -3.69 4.63
CA SER A 129 5.95 -3.70 3.84
C SER A 129 5.88 -2.78 2.62
N ASN A 130 4.67 -2.60 2.05
CA ASN A 130 4.42 -1.67 0.95
C ASN A 130 4.69 -0.20 1.34
N MET A 131 4.26 0.22 2.54
CA MET A 131 4.51 1.58 3.01
C MET A 131 6.01 1.81 3.26
N VAL A 132 6.66 0.86 3.93
CA VAL A 132 8.09 0.94 4.25
C VAL A 132 8.93 0.99 2.98
N VAL A 133 8.71 0.10 2.01
CA VAL A 133 9.51 0.06 0.78
C VAL A 133 9.32 1.31 -0.09
N ASN A 134 8.10 1.87 -0.15
CA ASN A 134 7.85 3.12 -0.88
C ASN A 134 8.56 4.31 -0.22
N PHE A 135 8.61 4.34 1.11
CA PHE A 135 9.40 5.33 1.83
C PHE A 135 10.90 5.19 1.53
N VAL A 136 11.45 3.96 1.62
CA VAL A 136 12.85 3.71 1.28
C VAL A 136 13.14 4.13 -0.17
N LEU A 137 12.26 3.81 -1.11
CA LEU A 137 12.37 4.23 -2.51
C LEU A 137 12.44 5.76 -2.63
N GLY A 138 11.45 6.46 -2.09
CA GLY A 138 11.36 7.92 -2.16
C GLY A 138 12.55 8.64 -1.50
N SER A 139 12.99 8.16 -0.34
CA SER A 139 14.14 8.74 0.39
C SER A 139 15.50 8.38 -0.21
N SER A 140 15.56 7.33 -1.04
CA SER A 140 16.82 6.86 -1.61
C SER A 140 17.26 7.64 -2.85
N GLY A 141 16.32 8.04 -3.70
CA GLY A 141 16.59 8.53 -5.06
C GLY A 141 17.11 7.45 -6.01
N LYS A 142 16.97 6.17 -5.65
CA LYS A 142 17.48 5.03 -6.43
C LYS A 142 16.40 4.45 -7.35
N PRO A 143 16.78 3.79 -8.46
CA PRO A 143 15.86 3.11 -9.35
C PRO A 143 14.96 2.08 -8.66
N ALA A 144 15.45 1.38 -7.63
CA ALA A 144 14.63 0.46 -6.86
C ALA A 144 14.95 0.49 -5.36
N ALA A 145 14.00 0.00 -4.56
CA ALA A 145 14.18 -0.20 -3.14
C ALA A 145 13.63 -1.55 -2.68
N MET A 146 14.22 -2.08 -1.62
CA MET A 146 13.90 -3.38 -1.05
C MET A 146 13.76 -3.29 0.47
N VAL A 147 12.74 -3.94 1.02
CA VAL A 147 12.64 -4.19 2.47
C VAL A 147 12.46 -5.66 2.74
N TYR A 148 12.99 -6.14 3.86
CA TYR A 148 12.95 -7.55 4.19
C TYR A 148 12.65 -7.79 5.67
N LYS A 149 11.88 -8.85 5.94
CA LYS A 149 11.53 -9.28 7.31
C LYS A 149 11.85 -10.75 7.49
N PHE A 150 12.61 -11.08 8.53
CA PHE A 150 12.88 -12.47 8.86
C PHE A 150 11.63 -13.15 9.42
N LYS A 151 11.37 -14.37 8.95
CA LYS A 151 10.26 -15.23 9.37
C LYS A 151 10.83 -16.54 9.93
N ASN A 152 10.73 -16.70 11.24
CA ASN A 152 11.30 -17.84 11.98
C ASN A 152 10.68 -19.18 11.55
N ASP A 153 9.37 -19.19 11.26
CA ASP A 153 8.58 -20.34 10.85
C ASP A 153 9.07 -20.97 9.55
N ILE A 154 9.50 -20.15 8.59
CA ILE A 154 10.03 -20.60 7.28
C ILE A 154 11.55 -20.43 7.15
N LYS A 155 12.23 -20.01 8.24
CA LYS A 155 13.67 -19.71 8.30
C LYS A 155 14.18 -18.88 7.11
N SER A 156 13.36 -17.93 6.65
CA SER A 156 13.61 -17.17 5.43
C SER A 156 13.23 -15.70 5.61
N TYR A 157 13.75 -14.84 4.75
CA TYR A 157 13.34 -13.45 4.63
C TYR A 157 12.18 -13.34 3.64
N VAL A 158 11.11 -12.67 4.04
CA VAL A 158 10.08 -12.17 3.12
C VAL A 158 10.51 -10.79 2.67
N VAL A 159 10.62 -10.62 1.36
CA VAL A 159 11.17 -9.45 0.70
C VAL A 159 10.05 -8.74 -0.07
N SER A 160 10.02 -7.41 -0.01
CA SER A 160 9.17 -6.55 -0.84
C SER A 160 10.04 -5.55 -1.58
N ILE A 161 9.84 -5.42 -2.90
CA ILE A 161 10.63 -4.55 -3.77
C ILE A 161 9.70 -3.62 -4.55
N ARG A 162 10.13 -2.37 -4.72
CA ARG A 162 9.48 -1.37 -5.57
C ARG A 162 10.48 -0.68 -6.48
N GLY A 163 10.06 -0.40 -7.71
CA GLY A 163 10.81 0.37 -8.69
C GLY A 163 10.23 1.76 -8.88
N SER A 164 11.11 2.74 -9.10
CA SER A 164 10.73 4.09 -9.51
C SER A 164 10.34 4.11 -11.00
N SER A 165 10.04 5.31 -11.53
CA SER A 165 9.89 5.52 -12.97
C SER A 165 11.14 5.17 -13.77
N ASP A 166 12.31 5.23 -13.12
CA ASP A 166 13.62 5.11 -13.76
C ASP A 166 14.11 3.65 -13.75
N CYS A 167 13.38 2.75 -13.07
CA CYS A 167 13.62 1.32 -13.13
C CYS A 167 13.21 0.77 -14.51
N LYS A 168 14.20 0.35 -15.30
CA LYS A 168 14.01 -0.12 -16.68
C LYS A 168 13.77 -1.62 -16.79
N VAL A 169 14.03 -2.35 -15.72
CA VAL A 169 13.90 -3.81 -15.68
C VAL A 169 12.53 -4.23 -15.16
N HIS A 170 12.04 -5.37 -15.64
CA HIS A 170 10.82 -5.96 -15.08
C HIS A 170 11.15 -6.65 -13.74
N LEU A 171 11.00 -5.93 -12.63
CA LEU A 171 11.39 -6.39 -11.29
C LEU A 171 10.82 -7.76 -10.93
N GLY A 172 9.53 -8.03 -11.23
CA GLY A 172 8.94 -9.34 -10.95
C GLY A 172 9.66 -10.52 -11.63
N ARG A 173 10.19 -10.35 -12.85
CA ARG A 173 10.91 -11.42 -13.57
C ARG A 173 12.33 -11.56 -13.01
N LEU A 174 13.04 -10.45 -12.86
CA LEU A 174 14.40 -10.41 -12.31
C LEU A 174 14.45 -11.00 -10.90
N THR A 175 13.52 -10.58 -10.03
CA THR A 175 13.40 -11.11 -8.67
C THR A 175 13.13 -12.60 -8.65
N ASN A 176 12.25 -13.11 -9.53
CA ASN A 176 11.97 -14.55 -9.62
C ASN A 176 13.22 -15.34 -10.04
N GLU A 177 13.96 -14.85 -11.03
CA GLU A 177 15.20 -15.47 -11.53
C GLU A 177 16.24 -15.58 -10.40
N ILE A 178 16.62 -14.45 -9.78
CA ILE A 178 17.62 -14.42 -8.71
C ILE A 178 17.16 -15.25 -7.51
N ALA A 179 15.88 -15.14 -7.10
CA ALA A 179 15.37 -15.91 -5.96
C ALA A 179 15.44 -17.42 -6.23
N SER A 180 15.11 -17.86 -7.45
CA SER A 180 15.15 -19.28 -7.83
C SER A 180 16.58 -19.83 -7.83
N GLU A 181 17.56 -19.06 -8.32
CA GLU A 181 19.00 -19.41 -8.27
C GLU A 181 19.48 -19.66 -6.83
N LEU A 182 18.91 -18.93 -5.86
CA LEU A 182 19.29 -18.98 -4.45
C LEU A 182 18.42 -19.94 -3.60
N GLY A 183 17.61 -20.79 -4.24
CA GLY A 183 16.72 -21.74 -3.54
C GLY A 183 15.52 -21.08 -2.85
N GLY A 184 15.19 -19.86 -3.25
CA GLY A 184 13.99 -19.13 -2.86
C GLY A 184 12.90 -19.16 -3.92
N SER A 185 11.94 -18.24 -3.79
CA SER A 185 10.90 -17.99 -4.81
C SER A 185 10.55 -16.52 -4.86
N GLY A 186 10.08 -16.02 -5.99
CA GLY A 186 9.70 -14.62 -6.12
C GLY A 186 8.79 -14.35 -7.31
N GLY A 187 8.35 -13.11 -7.44
CA GLY A 187 7.49 -12.71 -8.56
C GLY A 187 6.73 -11.42 -8.29
N GLY A 188 6.00 -10.98 -9.32
CA GLY A 188 5.14 -9.80 -9.24
C GLY A 188 5.09 -9.04 -10.55
N HIS A 189 4.73 -7.77 -10.44
CA HIS A 189 4.60 -6.84 -11.55
C HIS A 189 5.94 -6.19 -11.91
N GLU A 190 5.92 -5.42 -12.99
CA GLU A 190 7.07 -4.67 -13.52
C GLU A 190 7.73 -3.76 -12.47
N ARG A 191 6.94 -3.08 -11.63
CA ARG A 191 7.42 -2.12 -10.63
C ARG A 191 7.20 -2.54 -9.17
N ALA A 192 6.64 -3.72 -8.95
CA ALA A 192 6.17 -4.15 -7.64
C ALA A 192 6.23 -5.66 -7.53
N CYS A 193 7.17 -6.19 -6.76
CA CYS A 193 7.36 -7.63 -6.59
C CYS A 193 7.71 -7.98 -5.15
N GLY A 194 7.79 -9.28 -4.88
CA GLY A 194 8.26 -9.82 -3.62
C GLY A 194 8.98 -11.16 -3.82
N ALA A 195 9.64 -11.61 -2.77
CA ALA A 195 10.34 -12.88 -2.75
C ALA A 195 10.41 -13.49 -1.35
N VAL A 196 10.68 -14.78 -1.29
CA VAL A 196 11.09 -15.51 -0.10
C VAL A 196 12.52 -15.99 -0.33
N ILE A 197 13.46 -15.52 0.49
CA ILE A 197 14.90 -15.78 0.34
C ILE A 197 15.42 -16.51 1.58
N PRO A 198 16.14 -17.64 1.44
CA PRO A 198 16.76 -18.32 2.57
C PRO A 198 17.63 -17.40 3.42
N LYS A 199 17.66 -17.63 4.74
CA LYS A 199 18.36 -16.75 5.71
C LYS A 199 19.82 -16.48 5.32
N ASP A 200 20.52 -17.51 4.87
CA ASP A 200 21.93 -17.54 4.52
C ASP A 200 22.23 -16.92 3.14
N ARG A 201 21.21 -16.58 2.35
CA ARG A 201 21.33 -16.07 0.98
C ARG A 201 20.92 -14.61 0.79
N LEU A 202 20.54 -13.91 1.87
CA LEU A 202 20.07 -12.53 1.77
C LEU A 202 21.11 -11.58 1.17
N GLU A 203 22.37 -11.67 1.62
CA GLU A 203 23.44 -10.79 1.12
C GLU A 203 23.75 -11.05 -0.36
N GLU A 204 23.72 -12.31 -0.78
CA GLU A 204 23.91 -12.70 -2.18
C GLU A 204 22.77 -12.17 -3.05
N PHE A 205 21.53 -12.27 -2.57
CA PHE A 205 20.35 -11.71 -3.22
C PHE A 205 20.46 -10.18 -3.39
N ILE A 206 20.88 -9.46 -2.35
CA ILE A 206 21.06 -8.00 -2.38
C ILE A 206 22.07 -7.60 -3.47
N LYS A 207 23.22 -8.25 -3.52
CA LYS A 207 24.29 -7.96 -4.50
C LYS A 207 23.86 -8.31 -5.94
N ALA A 208 23.17 -9.43 -6.11
CA ALA A 208 22.65 -9.83 -7.42
C ALA A 208 21.58 -8.86 -7.92
N LEU A 209 20.69 -8.40 -7.03
CA LEU A 209 19.65 -7.44 -7.38
C LEU A 209 20.25 -6.08 -7.76
N ASP A 210 21.20 -5.58 -6.97
CA ASP A 210 21.87 -4.29 -7.23
C ASP A 210 22.62 -4.28 -8.56
N SER A 211 23.34 -5.36 -8.89
CA SER A 211 24.13 -5.43 -10.12
C SER A 211 23.29 -5.61 -11.41
N ARG A 212 22.05 -6.11 -11.31
CA ARG A 212 21.20 -6.41 -12.48
C ARG A 212 20.09 -5.36 -12.76
N ILE A 213 20.06 -4.23 -12.04
CA ILE A 213 19.01 -3.18 -12.18
C ILE A 213 19.38 -2.02 -13.11
N ASP A 214 20.59 -2.00 -13.68
CA ASP A 214 21.13 -0.97 -14.61
C ASP A 214 20.16 -0.48 -15.72
#